data_AF-A0A820CCJ1-F1
#
_entry.id   AF-A0A820CCJ1-F1
#
_cell.length_a   1.000
_cell.length_b   1.000
_cell.length_c   1.000
_cell.angle_alpha   90.00
_cell.angle_beta   90.00
_cell.angle_gamma   90.00
#
_symmetry.space_group_name_H-M   'P 1'
#
loop_
_entity.id
_entity.type
_entity.pdbx_description
1 polymer ?
#
loop_
_entity_poly.entity_id
_entity_poly.type
_entity_poly.pdbx_seq_one_letter_code
_entity_poly.pdbx_strand_id
1 'polypeptide(L)'
;IKIATILQLVRLVLDEQYFIYNYNFYRQTTGSASGSSLTIPLVYIYLFYWQPDLLEDLINKNELFFRYRDEAFITWNRSEDELRTLLAMANA
;
A
#
# COMPACT_ATOMS: atom_id res chain seq x y z
N ILE A 1 -13.92 -23.34 4.33
CA ILE A 1 -14.44 -22.04 3.79
C ILE A 1 -14.09 -21.97 2.31
N LYS A 2 -14.99 -21.51 1.44
CA LYS A 2 -14.71 -21.34 0.00
C LYS A 2 -13.96 -20.02 -0.23
N ILE A 3 -13.07 -19.97 -1.23
CA ILE A 3 -12.31 -18.74 -1.58
C ILE A 3 -13.28 -17.57 -1.84
N ALA A 4 -14.37 -17.81 -2.56
CA ALA A 4 -15.39 -16.79 -2.83
C ALA A 4 -15.96 -16.17 -1.55
N THR A 5 -16.16 -16.96 -0.48
CA THR A 5 -16.62 -16.47 0.81
C THR A 5 -15.58 -15.58 1.48
N ILE A 6 -14.30 -15.93 1.41
CA ILE A 6 -13.21 -15.10 1.95
C ILE A 6 -13.18 -13.75 1.23
N LEU A 7 -13.27 -13.76 -0.11
CA LEU A 7 -13.29 -12.53 -0.91
C LEU A 7 -14.49 -11.63 -0.59
N GLN A 8 -15.67 -12.22 -0.39
CA GLN A 8 -16.86 -11.47 0.01
C GLN A 8 -16.69 -10.83 1.39
N LEU A 9 -16.14 -11.56 2.37
CA LEU A 9 -15.90 -11.03 3.70
C LEU A 9 -14.82 -9.94 3.71
N VAL A 10 -13.75 -10.11 2.93
CA VAL A 10 -12.69 -9.09 2.78
C VAL A 10 -13.27 -7.81 2.18
N ARG A 11 -14.09 -7.92 1.13
CA ARG A 11 -14.77 -6.76 0.53
C ARG A 11 -15.67 -6.07 1.53
N LEU A 12 -16.51 -6.84 2.24
CA LEU A 12 -17.37 -6.29 3.28
C LEU A 12 -16.57 -5.52 4.34
N VAL A 13 -15.45 -6.08 4.81
CA VAL A 13 -14.60 -5.40 5.79
C VAL A 13 -13.98 -4.13 5.22
N LEU A 14 -13.57 -4.12 3.95
CA LEU A 14 -12.99 -2.92 3.31
C LEU A 14 -14.04 -1.84 3.02
N ASP A 15 -15.25 -2.24 2.64
CA ASP A 15 -16.34 -1.35 2.30
C ASP A 15 -17.01 -0.76 3.56
N GLU A 16 -17.15 -1.54 4.62
CA GLU A 16 -17.92 -1.17 5.83
C GLU A 16 -17.00 -0.78 7.00
N GLN A 17 -16.03 0.09 6.74
CA GLN A 17 -15.13 0.62 7.76
C GLN A 17 -15.66 1.94 8.33
N TYR A 18 -15.98 1.94 9.62
CA TYR A 18 -16.52 3.11 10.29
C TYR A 18 -15.73 3.47 11.55
N PHE A 19 -15.67 4.75 11.85
CA PHE A 19 -15.05 5.27 13.06
C PHE A 19 -15.83 6.45 13.63
N ILE A 20 -15.66 6.69 14.93
CA ILE A 20 -16.27 7.81 15.64
C ILE A 20 -15.20 8.84 15.92
N TYR A 21 -15.48 10.09 15.59
CA TYR A 21 -14.63 11.23 15.91
C TYR A 21 -15.49 12.44 16.25
N ASN A 22 -15.20 13.15 17.35
CA ASN A 22 -15.98 14.30 17.82
C ASN A 22 -17.50 14.04 17.84
N TYR A 23 -17.92 12.90 18.37
CA TYR A 23 -19.33 12.48 18.46
C TYR A 23 -20.05 12.29 17.11
N ASN A 24 -19.32 12.33 16.00
CA ASN A 24 -19.84 12.07 14.67
C ASN A 24 -19.38 10.70 14.16
N PHE A 25 -20.19 10.11 13.29
CA PHE A 25 -19.95 8.82 12.67
C PHE A 25 -19.47 8.99 11.24
N TYR A 26 -18.33 8.39 10.91
CA TYR A 26 -17.69 8.51 9.61
C TYR A 26 -17.44 7.14 9.01
N ARG A 27 -17.54 7.06 7.68
CA ARG A 27 -17.08 5.92 6.90
C ARG A 27 -15.71 6.24 6.31
N GLN A 28 -14.75 5.36 6.50
CA GLN A 28 -13.47 5.43 5.81
C GLN A 28 -13.70 4.96 4.36
N THR A 29 -13.47 5.84 3.39
CA THR A 29 -13.70 5.56 1.97
C THR A 29 -12.44 5.10 1.22
N THR A 30 -11.27 5.26 1.84
CA THR A 30 -9.98 4.93 1.22
C THR A 30 -9.09 4.18 2.20
N GLY A 31 -8.37 3.18 1.72
CA GLY A 31 -7.43 2.39 2.52
C GLY A 31 -8.13 1.43 3.50
N SER A 32 -7.38 1.00 4.52
CA SER A 32 -7.85 0.08 5.56
C SER A 32 -7.55 0.64 6.95
N ALA A 33 -8.36 0.32 7.94
CA ALA A 33 -8.21 0.78 9.31
C ALA A 33 -6.91 0.22 9.91
N SER A 34 -6.05 1.10 10.41
CA SER A 34 -4.71 0.73 10.93
C SER A 34 -4.75 -0.26 12.11
N GLY A 35 -5.87 -0.37 12.83
CA GLY A 35 -6.07 -1.34 13.91
C GLY A 35 -6.65 -2.70 13.50
N SER A 36 -7.01 -2.89 12.22
CA SER A 36 -7.58 -4.16 11.75
C SER A 36 -6.50 -5.22 11.51
N SER A 37 -6.72 -6.43 12.02
CA SER A 37 -5.85 -7.58 11.77
C SER A 37 -5.80 -7.99 10.29
N LEU A 38 -6.79 -7.58 9.49
CA LEU A 38 -6.83 -7.80 8.04
C LEU A 38 -5.97 -6.79 7.27
N THR A 39 -5.64 -5.64 7.86
CA THR A 39 -4.89 -4.58 7.16
C THR A 39 -3.51 -5.06 6.72
N ILE A 40 -2.73 -5.67 7.61
CA ILE A 40 -1.36 -6.10 7.31
C ILE A 40 -1.29 -7.07 6.11
N PRO A 41 -2.05 -8.19 6.07
CA PRO A 41 -2.00 -9.09 4.91
C PRO A 41 -2.51 -8.42 3.63
N LEU A 42 -3.53 -7.56 3.70
CA LEU A 42 -4.03 -6.85 2.52
C LEU A 42 -3.02 -5.85 1.96
N VAL A 43 -2.30 -5.13 2.82
CA VAL A 43 -1.20 -4.24 2.42
C VAL A 43 -0.10 -5.02 1.72
N TYR A 44 0.28 -6.20 2.23
CA TYR A 44 1.29 -7.03 1.56
C TYR A 44 0.81 -7.55 0.19
N ILE A 45 -0.45 -7.93 0.07
CA ILE A 45 -1.03 -8.33 -1.22
C ILE A 45 -1.05 -7.15 -2.19
N TYR A 46 -1.50 -5.97 -1.74
CA TYR A 46 -1.51 -4.76 -2.56
C TYR A 46 -0.11 -4.42 -3.08
N LEU A 47 0.87 -4.37 -2.18
CA LEU A 47 2.26 -4.07 -2.53
C LEU A 47 2.86 -5.13 -3.45
N PHE A 48 2.51 -6.41 -3.31
CA PHE A 48 2.97 -7.46 -4.23
C PHE A 48 2.59 -7.17 -5.69
N TYR A 49 1.40 -6.59 -5.94
CA TYR A 49 0.96 -6.26 -7.29
C TYR A 49 1.42 -4.88 -7.77
N TRP A 50 1.59 -3.93 -6.85
CA TRP A 50 1.99 -2.55 -7.19
C TRP A 50 3.51 -2.39 -7.40
N GLN A 51 4.32 -3.11 -6.62
CA GLN A 51 5.78 -2.93 -6.54
C GLN A 51 6.61 -3.46 -7.73
N PRO A 52 6.18 -4.45 -8.56
CA PRO A 52 7.02 -5.01 -9.63
C PRO A 52 7.58 -3.98 -10.61
N ASP A 53 6.76 -3.05 -11.09
CA ASP A 53 7.20 -2.04 -12.08
C ASP A 53 8.27 -1.11 -11.50
N LEU A 54 8.12 -0.74 -10.22
CA LEU A 54 9.13 0.05 -9.49
C LEU A 54 10.44 -0.74 -9.32
N LEU A 55 10.34 -2.02 -8.95
CA LEU A 55 11.53 -2.86 -8.78
C LEU A 55 12.27 -3.06 -10.10
N GLU A 56 11.56 -3.25 -11.20
CA GLU A 56 12.17 -3.41 -12.51
C GLU A 56 12.97 -2.15 -12.91
N ASP A 57 12.42 -0.95 -12.73
CA ASP A 57 13.16 0.30 -12.98
C ASP A 57 14.41 0.38 -12.10
N LEU A 58 14.27 0.16 -10.78
CA LEU A 58 15.39 0.26 -9.84
C LEU A 58 16.51 -0.76 -10.15
N ILE A 59 16.16 -2.01 -10.45
CA ILE A 59 17.13 -3.06 -10.82
C ILE A 59 17.85 -2.69 -12.11
N ASN A 60 17.12 -2.23 -13.13
CA ASN A 60 17.70 -1.82 -14.41
C ASN A 60 18.67 -0.63 -14.28
N LYS A 61 18.56 0.15 -13.20
CA LYS A 61 19.43 1.29 -12.88
C LYS A 61 20.52 0.95 -11.86
N ASN A 62 20.68 -0.32 -11.49
CA ASN A 62 21.61 -0.77 -10.45
C ASN A 62 21.38 -0.10 -9.08
N GLU A 63 20.13 0.20 -8.76
CA GLU A 63 19.75 0.68 -7.42
C GLU A 63 19.45 -0.48 -6.48
N LEU A 64 19.74 -0.28 -5.20
CA LEU A 64 19.30 -1.17 -4.13
C LEU A 64 17.89 -0.75 -3.69
N PHE A 65 17.06 -1.75 -3.41
CA PHE A 65 15.74 -1.56 -2.83
C PHE A 65 15.54 -2.53 -1.66
N PHE A 66 15.19 -1.99 -0.50
CA PHE A 66 14.79 -2.77 0.68
C PHE A 66 13.47 -2.23 1.21
N ARG A 67 12.57 -3.12 1.65
CA ARG A 67 11.28 -2.72 2.26
C ARG A 67 11.02 -3.49 3.53
N TYR A 68 10.52 -2.80 4.55
CA TYR A 68 9.97 -3.39 5.75
C TYR A 68 8.61 -2.74 6.05
N ARG A 69 7.54 -3.52 5.95
CA ARG A 69 6.15 -3.04 6.10
C ARG A 69 5.86 -1.85 5.16
N ASP A 70 5.66 -0.68 5.72
CA ASP A 70 5.37 0.61 5.10
C ASP A 70 6.62 1.46 4.83
N GLU A 71 7.79 1.04 5.31
CA GLU A 71 9.05 1.75 5.09
C GLU A 71 9.84 1.13 3.93
N ALA A 72 10.38 1.98 3.06
CA ALA A 72 11.28 1.58 1.98
C ALA A 72 12.59 2.37 2.03
N PHE A 73 13.68 1.68 1.73
CA PHE A 73 15.00 2.24 1.52
C PHE A 73 15.40 2.00 0.06
N ILE A 74 15.84 3.06 -0.60
CA ILE A 74 16.38 2.99 -1.96
C ILE A 74 17.73 3.70 -2.03
N THR A 75 18.66 3.16 -2.82
CA THR A 75 19.78 4.00 -3.31
C THR A 75 19.31 4.82 -4.50
N TRP A 76 20.03 5.90 -4.78
CA TRP A 76 19.71 6.77 -5.89
C TRP A 76 20.96 7.38 -6.51
N ASN A 77 21.24 7.04 -7.76
CA ASN A 77 22.38 7.46 -8.56
C ASN A 77 21.97 8.36 -9.74
N ARG A 78 20.70 8.78 -9.80
CA ARG A 78 20.15 9.62 -10.87
C ARG A 78 19.94 11.07 -10.38
N SER A 79 19.34 11.91 -11.23
CA SER A 79 19.06 13.30 -10.86
C SER A 79 18.03 13.41 -9.72
N GLU A 80 18.09 14.50 -8.96
CA GLU A 80 17.11 14.80 -7.91
C GLU A 80 15.70 15.01 -8.50
N ASP A 81 15.59 15.57 -9.70
CA ASP A 81 14.31 15.79 -10.37
C ASP A 81 13.61 14.47 -10.71
N GLU A 82 14.37 13.48 -11.18
CA GLU A 82 13.84 12.12 -11.39
C GLU A 82 13.39 11.48 -10.07
N LEU A 83 14.13 11.70 -8.97
CA LEU A 83 13.74 11.20 -7.65
C LEU A 83 12.40 11.80 -7.21
N ARG A 84 12.24 13.12 -7.40
CA ARG A 84 11.00 13.83 -7.07
C ARG A 84 9.81 13.31 -7.89
N THR A 85 10.05 12.97 -9.15
CA THR A 85 9.03 12.38 -10.03
C THR A 85 8.61 10.99 -9.54
N LEU A 86 9.57 10.13 -9.19
CA LEU A 86 9.30 8.81 -8.64
C LEU A 86 8.53 8.90 -7.32
N LEU A 87 8.94 9.79 -6.41
CA LEU A 87 8.26 10.00 -5.14
C LEU A 87 6.84 10.54 -5.32
N ALA A 88 6.60 11.38 -6.33
CA ALA A 88 5.25 11.85 -6.64
C ALA A 88 4.36 10.69 -7.14
N MET A 89 4.89 9.80 -7.97
CA MET A 89 4.15 8.61 -8.45
C MET A 89 3.86 7.61 -7.32
N ALA A 90 4.79 7.44 -6.37
CA ALA A 90 4.61 6.53 -5.25
C ALA A 90 3.63 7.03 -4.18
N ASN A 91 3.42 8.35 -4.10
CA ASN A 91 2.51 8.99 -3.14
C ASN A 91 1.16 9.42 -3.75
N ALA A 92 0.94 9.15 -5.04
CA ALA A 92 -0.32 9.42 -5.74
C ALA A 92 -1.36 8.33 -5.47
#